data_AF-A0A6A4HIC8-F1
#
_entry.id   AF-A0A6A4HIC8-F1
#
_cell.length_a   1.000
_cell.length_b   1.000
_cell.length_c   1.000
_cell.angle_alpha   90.00
_cell.angle_beta   90.00
_cell.angle_gamma   90.00
#
_symmetry.space_group_name_H-M   'P 1'
#
loop_
_entity.id
_entity.type
_entity.pdbx_description
1 polymer ?
#
loop_
_entity_poly.entity_id
_entity_poly.type
_entity_poly.pdbx_seq_one_letter_code
_entity_poly.pdbx_strand_id
1 'polypeptide(L)'
;MARRFGLEEMRGLAGESLVSAESLRYQKMADDLCAQRKPVQALPFMRKAMQDKNNVDIYVSYAFVQPSYRQGLEVLMEGKLRGERSLESRYGPDTFKDDGPFVGRFYEVMDTRPYMRVLQAIVRVAVECKKYDKAVDTIIEMFRLNPQDPMQQHKWLPTLLCRTKRYADALYFCQLFIDIFLSRIPLSALPPGGGAQFRAPRRDLYTEDEQARMKIYESTILYSAALATFHMSGDCQESRMYLRAAAKANPVVLTKILKKTKRPEFLDSSARSYNSPADAHDYLWLSHDLWMEKEVWSWLNSESSSDAQQAVRKSCTRPGCGLQEREVGEFPQCSGCQTVSYCTPGCQKGDWKRHKPDCTFEQQAKSMRRAIAKGRPVPTGTIPVFAADFSENGIQGCVLRPSTLCTRIHFCFLPLFTLDTILPRSR
;
A
#
# COMPACT_ATOMS: atom_id res chain seq x y z
N MET A 1 14.46 -4.50 -5.50
CA MET A 1 15.04 -4.58 -4.15
C MET A 1 16.15 -3.54 -3.99
N ALA A 2 15.85 -2.24 -4.01
CA ALA A 2 16.89 -1.26 -3.70
C ALA A 2 16.29 0.06 -3.20
N ARG A 3 15.64 0.03 -2.04
CA ARG A 3 15.86 1.12 -1.09
C ARG A 3 16.86 0.55 -0.11
N ARG A 4 18.00 1.22 0.04
CA ARG A 4 18.91 0.96 1.16
C ARG A 4 18.05 0.95 2.41
N PHE A 5 18.21 -0.10 3.19
CA PHE A 5 17.32 -0.48 4.27
C PHE A 5 17.24 0.67 5.29
N GLY A 6 16.14 0.70 6.06
CA GLY A 6 15.71 1.88 6.82
C GLY A 6 16.69 2.39 7.88
N LEU A 7 16.24 3.37 8.66
CA LEU A 7 16.89 3.91 9.85
C LEU A 7 17.49 2.83 10.80
N GLU A 8 16.99 1.59 10.72
CA GLU A 8 17.47 0.44 11.47
C GLU A 8 18.90 0.00 11.10
N GLU A 9 19.26 -0.09 9.81
CA GLU A 9 20.62 -0.50 9.39
C GLU A 9 21.63 0.64 9.66
N MET A 10 21.22 1.90 9.42
CA MET A 10 22.05 3.08 9.75
C MET A 10 22.34 3.24 11.24
N ARG A 11 21.52 2.64 12.11
CA ARG A 11 21.69 2.68 13.58
C ARG A 11 22.24 1.36 14.17
N GLY A 12 22.57 0.36 13.34
CA GLY A 12 23.01 -0.97 13.84
C GLY A 12 21.92 -1.75 14.58
N LEU A 13 20.66 -1.47 14.26
CA LEU A 13 19.47 -1.98 14.95
C LEU A 13 18.77 -3.10 14.16
N ALA A 14 19.30 -3.51 13.00
CA ALA A 14 18.65 -4.47 12.11
C ALA A 14 18.77 -5.93 12.62
N GLY A 15 18.23 -6.27 13.80
CA GLY A 15 18.25 -7.63 14.35
C GLY A 15 19.66 -8.24 14.47
N GLU A 16 20.70 -7.39 14.48
CA GLU A 16 22.11 -7.79 14.43
C GLU A 16 22.52 -8.63 15.65
N SER A 17 21.74 -8.61 16.73
CA SER A 17 22.07 -9.35 17.95
C SER A 17 21.96 -10.87 17.79
N LEU A 18 21.20 -11.37 16.80
CA LEU A 18 20.98 -12.80 16.58
C LEU A 18 21.84 -13.40 15.46
N VAL A 19 22.15 -12.60 14.45
CA VAL A 19 22.71 -13.09 13.19
C VAL A 19 24.22 -12.93 13.21
N SER A 20 24.94 -13.96 12.80
CA SER A 20 26.40 -13.90 12.68
C SER A 20 26.83 -12.84 11.66
N ALA A 21 27.92 -12.13 11.96
CA ALA A 21 28.52 -11.15 11.06
C ALA A 21 28.88 -11.76 9.69
N GLU A 22 29.25 -13.04 9.66
CA GLU A 22 29.51 -13.78 8.42
C GLU A 22 28.24 -13.93 7.58
N SER A 23 27.12 -14.35 8.19
CA SER A 23 25.83 -14.48 7.49
C SER A 23 25.33 -13.13 6.96
N LEU A 24 25.45 -12.06 7.75
CA LEU A 24 25.11 -10.70 7.31
C LEU A 24 25.97 -10.26 6.10
N ARG A 25 27.26 -10.59 6.09
CA ARG A 25 28.15 -10.31 4.95
C ARG A 25 27.67 -11.04 3.69
N TYR A 26 27.31 -12.31 3.79
CA TYR A 26 26.80 -13.06 2.64
C TYR A 26 25.44 -12.54 2.15
N GLN A 27 24.55 -12.17 3.08
CA GLN A 27 23.28 -11.54 2.73
C GLN A 27 23.50 -10.25 1.95
N LYS A 28 24.39 -9.38 2.44
CA LYS A 28 24.74 -8.13 1.74
C LYS A 28 25.27 -8.37 0.33
N MET A 29 26.17 -9.33 0.16
CA MET A 29 26.69 -9.72 -1.17
C MET A 29 25.56 -10.21 -2.10
N ALA A 30 24.64 -11.02 -1.57
CA ALA A 30 23.49 -11.50 -2.32
C ALA A 30 22.57 -10.35 -2.75
N ASP A 31 22.24 -9.44 -1.83
CA ASP A 31 21.38 -8.29 -2.10
C ASP A 31 22.01 -7.34 -3.13
N ASP A 32 23.32 -7.10 -3.05
CA ASP A 32 24.07 -6.31 -4.05
C ASP A 32 24.01 -6.94 -5.44
N LEU A 33 24.16 -8.26 -5.55
CA LEU A 33 24.03 -8.99 -6.81
C LEU A 33 22.60 -8.96 -7.36
N CYS A 34 21.60 -9.10 -6.49
CA CYS A 34 20.19 -8.92 -6.86
C CYS A 34 19.91 -7.49 -7.34
N ALA A 35 20.49 -6.48 -6.70
CA ALA A 35 20.40 -5.08 -7.13
C ALA A 35 21.05 -4.85 -8.50
N GLN A 36 22.11 -5.58 -8.82
CA GLN A 36 22.76 -5.61 -10.14
C GLN A 36 22.05 -6.50 -11.17
N ARG A 37 20.86 -7.02 -10.86
CA ARG A 37 20.09 -7.96 -11.72
C ARG A 37 20.83 -9.25 -12.05
N LYS A 38 21.63 -9.74 -11.11
CA LYS A 38 22.33 -11.02 -11.21
C LYS A 38 21.79 -12.01 -10.15
N PRO A 39 20.47 -12.30 -10.12
CA PRO A 39 19.88 -13.13 -9.06
C PRO A 39 20.45 -14.54 -9.02
N VAL A 40 20.81 -15.11 -10.18
CA VAL A 40 21.44 -16.44 -10.26
C VAL A 40 22.80 -16.46 -9.55
N GLN A 41 23.59 -15.40 -9.69
CA GLN A 41 24.89 -15.28 -9.03
C GLN A 41 24.75 -15.02 -7.52
N ALA A 42 23.61 -14.52 -7.07
CA ALA A 42 23.32 -14.30 -5.65
C ALA A 42 23.03 -15.62 -4.90
N LEU A 43 22.53 -16.66 -5.59
CA LEU A 43 22.07 -17.91 -4.97
C LEU A 43 23.12 -18.60 -4.07
N PRO A 44 24.41 -18.71 -4.43
CA PRO A 44 25.41 -19.32 -3.55
C PRO A 44 25.60 -18.54 -2.25
N PHE A 45 25.57 -17.20 -2.31
CA PHE A 45 25.69 -16.35 -1.12
C PHE A 45 24.44 -16.44 -0.25
N MET A 46 23.24 -16.47 -0.85
CA MET A 46 21.99 -16.69 -0.11
C MET A 46 22.01 -18.03 0.64
N ARG A 47 22.42 -19.11 -0.03
CA ARG A 47 22.51 -20.45 0.60
C ARG A 47 23.50 -20.46 1.77
N LYS A 48 24.63 -19.74 1.67
CA LYS A 48 25.57 -19.59 2.79
C LYS A 48 24.96 -18.80 3.94
N ALA A 49 24.29 -17.68 3.67
CA ALA A 49 23.60 -16.90 4.69
C ALA A 49 22.51 -17.72 5.42
N MET A 50 21.77 -18.56 4.69
CA MET A 50 20.73 -19.47 5.23
C MET A 50 21.26 -20.58 6.15
N GLN A 51 22.57 -20.84 6.19
CA GLN A 51 23.17 -21.79 7.13
C GLN A 51 23.09 -21.28 8.56
N ASP A 52 23.07 -19.96 8.75
CA ASP A 52 22.80 -19.35 10.03
C ASP A 52 21.31 -19.51 10.36
N LYS A 53 21.02 -20.31 11.39
CA LYS A 53 19.66 -20.61 11.86
C LYS A 53 18.88 -19.36 12.27
N ASN A 54 19.57 -18.27 12.60
CA ASN A 54 18.96 -17.03 13.05
C ASN A 54 18.74 -16.02 11.92
N ASN A 55 19.37 -16.21 10.76
CA ASN A 55 19.13 -15.35 9.60
C ASN A 55 17.83 -15.77 8.91
N VAL A 56 16.72 -15.26 9.41
CA VAL A 56 15.38 -15.55 8.88
C VAL A 56 15.02 -14.61 7.72
N ASP A 57 15.58 -13.40 7.70
CA ASP A 57 15.27 -12.37 6.70
C ASP A 57 15.74 -12.77 5.29
N ILE A 58 16.85 -13.52 5.20
CA ILE A 58 17.36 -14.03 3.91
C ILE A 58 16.33 -14.90 3.17
N TYR A 59 15.41 -15.56 3.88
CA TYR A 59 14.34 -16.35 3.25
C TYR A 59 13.43 -15.47 2.39
N VAL A 60 13.26 -14.19 2.74
CA VAL A 60 12.52 -13.22 1.92
C VAL A 60 13.23 -13.01 0.59
N SER A 61 14.52 -12.66 0.62
CA SER A 61 15.31 -12.47 -0.61
C SER A 61 15.38 -13.75 -1.44
N TYR A 62 15.60 -14.90 -0.78
CA TYR A 62 15.69 -16.20 -1.43
C TYR A 62 14.38 -16.62 -2.10
N ALA A 63 13.23 -16.31 -1.51
CA ALA A 63 11.91 -16.62 -2.08
C ALA A 63 11.66 -15.88 -3.41
N PHE A 64 12.08 -14.61 -3.51
CA PHE A 64 11.84 -13.80 -4.71
C PHE A 64 12.77 -14.10 -5.88
N VAL A 65 13.82 -14.88 -5.67
CA VAL A 65 14.69 -15.37 -6.76
C VAL A 65 14.33 -16.79 -7.20
N GLN A 66 13.32 -17.42 -6.58
CA GLN A 66 12.86 -18.74 -7.01
C GLN A 66 12.23 -18.70 -8.41
N PRO A 67 12.30 -19.81 -9.18
CA PRO A 67 11.69 -19.91 -10.50
C PRO A 67 10.18 -19.65 -10.55
N SER A 68 9.47 -19.81 -9.43
CA SER A 68 8.03 -19.59 -9.35
C SER A 68 7.61 -19.09 -7.97
N TYR A 69 6.48 -18.37 -7.90
CA TYR A 69 5.88 -17.96 -6.64
C TYR A 69 5.51 -19.13 -5.74
N ARG A 70 5.16 -20.30 -6.31
CA ARG A 70 4.87 -21.50 -5.53
C ARG A 70 6.09 -21.96 -4.73
N GLN A 71 7.24 -22.08 -5.38
CA GLN A 71 8.50 -22.43 -4.72
C GLN A 71 8.94 -21.33 -3.75
N GLY A 72 8.75 -20.06 -4.12
CA GLY A 72 8.98 -18.93 -3.21
C GLY A 72 8.12 -19.02 -1.94
N LEU A 73 6.85 -19.43 -2.05
CA LEU A 73 5.98 -19.62 -0.90
C LEU A 73 6.44 -20.78 -0.01
N GLU A 74 6.90 -21.89 -0.60
CA GLU A 74 7.47 -23.02 0.14
C GLU A 74 8.70 -22.60 0.95
N VAL A 75 9.60 -21.82 0.34
CA VAL A 75 10.76 -21.21 1.02
C VAL A 75 10.31 -20.33 2.19
N LEU A 76 9.32 -19.45 1.99
CA LEU A 76 8.85 -18.57 3.06
C LEU A 76 8.19 -19.33 4.21
N MET A 77 7.48 -20.41 3.91
CA MET A 77 6.90 -21.28 4.94
C MET A 77 7.99 -21.98 5.77
N GLU A 78 9.10 -22.40 5.14
CA GLU A 78 10.27 -22.87 5.88
C GLU A 78 10.90 -21.76 6.74
N GLY A 79 11.04 -20.56 6.18
CA GLY A 79 11.55 -19.38 6.89
C GLY A 79 10.72 -19.05 8.13
N LYS A 80 9.38 -19.16 8.04
CA LYS A 80 8.46 -19.01 9.17
C LYS A 80 8.78 -20.01 10.27
N LEU A 81 8.83 -21.31 9.96
CA LEU A 81 9.10 -22.38 10.93
C LEU A 81 10.49 -22.26 11.58
N ARG A 82 11.49 -21.75 10.84
CA ARG A 82 12.81 -21.49 11.40
C ARG A 82 12.80 -20.27 12.32
N GLY A 83 12.08 -19.21 11.94
CA GLY A 83 11.91 -18.03 12.78
C GLY A 83 11.19 -18.32 14.09
N GLU A 84 10.13 -19.12 14.05
CA GLU A 84 9.43 -19.59 15.26
C GLU A 84 10.39 -20.31 16.21
N ARG A 85 11.12 -21.31 15.71
CA ARG A 85 12.11 -22.06 16.51
C ARG A 85 13.26 -21.20 17.04
N SER A 86 13.77 -20.26 16.25
CA SER A 86 14.85 -19.36 16.67
C SER A 86 14.38 -18.44 17.81
N LEU A 87 13.19 -17.86 17.69
CA LEU A 87 12.62 -16.97 18.69
C LEU A 87 12.24 -17.73 19.97
N GLU A 88 11.63 -18.90 19.88
CA GLU A 88 11.35 -19.77 21.03
C GLU A 88 12.63 -20.21 21.74
N SER A 89 13.68 -20.54 20.99
CA SER A 89 14.98 -20.89 21.57
C SER A 89 15.63 -19.74 22.32
N ARG A 90 15.36 -18.48 21.95
CA ARG A 90 15.91 -17.30 22.61
C ARG A 90 15.09 -16.86 23.81
N TYR A 91 13.78 -16.82 23.65
CA TYR A 91 12.88 -16.18 24.62
C TYR A 91 11.97 -17.14 25.37
N GLY A 92 12.01 -18.43 25.04
CA GLY A 92 11.26 -19.49 25.69
C GLY A 92 10.00 -19.93 24.92
N PRO A 93 9.34 -21.01 25.36
CA PRO A 93 8.19 -21.61 24.68
C PRO A 93 6.93 -20.74 24.68
N ASP A 94 6.88 -19.72 25.53
CA ASP A 94 5.72 -18.81 25.64
C ASP A 94 5.79 -17.63 24.66
N THR A 95 6.80 -17.60 23.78
CA THR A 95 7.08 -16.47 22.89
C THR A 95 5.87 -16.07 22.01
N PHE A 96 5.13 -17.06 21.53
CA PHE A 96 3.99 -16.87 20.63
C PHE A 96 2.63 -17.06 21.30
N LYS A 97 2.58 -17.31 22.61
CA LYS A 97 1.32 -17.49 23.35
C LYS A 97 0.62 -16.16 23.58
N ASP A 98 -0.71 -16.16 23.56
CA ASP A 98 -1.52 -14.93 23.70
C ASP A 98 -1.34 -14.25 25.07
N ASP A 99 -1.12 -15.02 26.13
CA ASP A 99 -0.78 -14.57 27.49
C ASP A 99 0.74 -14.41 27.70
N GLY A 100 1.53 -14.67 26.66
CA GLY A 100 2.98 -14.57 26.68
C GLY A 100 3.47 -13.11 26.66
N PRO A 101 4.77 -12.90 26.93
CA PRO A 101 5.31 -11.56 27.12
C PRO A 101 5.44 -10.73 25.84
N PHE A 102 5.28 -11.28 24.63
CA PHE A 102 5.57 -10.55 23.38
C PHE A 102 4.37 -10.34 22.47
N VAL A 103 3.35 -11.19 22.51
CA VAL A 103 2.14 -11.03 21.69
C VAL A 103 1.49 -9.69 22.03
N GLY A 104 1.09 -8.93 21.01
CA GLY A 104 0.61 -7.56 21.15
C GLY A 104 1.67 -6.48 20.91
N ARG A 105 2.95 -6.80 21.07
CA ARG A 105 4.08 -5.86 20.95
C ARG A 105 5.30 -6.45 20.23
N PHE A 106 5.09 -7.49 19.41
CA PHE A 106 6.16 -8.23 18.77
C PHE A 106 7.15 -7.30 18.04
N TYR A 107 6.66 -6.35 17.25
CA TYR A 107 7.45 -5.43 16.41
C TYR A 107 8.24 -4.40 17.23
N GLU A 108 7.89 -4.17 18.49
CA GLU A 108 8.70 -3.37 19.42
C GLU A 108 9.99 -4.11 19.79
N VAL A 109 9.96 -5.45 19.77
CA VAL A 109 11.13 -6.31 19.97
C VAL A 109 11.89 -6.46 18.66
N MET A 110 13.08 -5.87 18.60
CA MET A 110 13.93 -5.81 17.40
C MET A 110 14.20 -7.18 16.77
N ASP A 111 14.47 -8.20 17.59
CA ASP A 111 14.84 -9.54 17.13
C ASP A 111 13.67 -10.27 16.44
N THR A 112 12.42 -9.82 16.62
CA THR A 112 11.25 -10.43 15.97
C THR A 112 10.92 -9.80 14.61
N ARG A 113 11.46 -8.62 14.30
CA ARG A 113 11.15 -7.91 13.04
C ARG A 113 11.48 -8.73 11.79
N PRO A 114 12.60 -9.49 11.71
CA PRO A 114 12.84 -10.41 10.60
C PRO A 114 11.72 -11.43 10.38
N TYR A 115 11.17 -11.99 11.47
CA TYR A 115 10.04 -12.92 11.40
C TYR A 115 8.78 -12.23 10.86
N MET A 116 8.48 -11.02 11.35
CA MET A 116 7.35 -10.21 10.85
C MET A 116 7.48 -9.88 9.35
N ARG A 117 8.71 -9.62 8.86
CA ARG A 117 8.99 -9.43 7.42
C ARG A 117 8.76 -10.70 6.60
N VAL A 118 9.09 -11.87 7.13
CA VAL A 118 8.73 -13.16 6.51
C VAL A 118 7.22 -13.32 6.39
N LEU A 119 6.45 -13.01 7.45
CA LEU A 119 4.98 -13.07 7.39
C LEU A 119 4.42 -12.12 6.31
N GLN A 120 4.90 -10.89 6.24
CA GLN A 120 4.48 -9.95 5.18
C GLN A 120 4.84 -10.46 3.77
N ALA A 121 6.01 -11.08 3.62
CA ALA A 121 6.39 -11.70 2.35
C ALA A 121 5.46 -12.88 2.00
N ILE A 122 5.06 -13.69 2.98
CA ILE A 122 4.07 -14.78 2.80
C ILE A 122 2.76 -14.22 2.27
N VAL A 123 2.23 -13.14 2.87
CA VAL A 123 1.00 -12.48 2.41
C VAL A 123 1.11 -12.14 0.92
N ARG A 124 2.18 -11.43 0.54
CA ARG A 124 2.39 -11.02 -0.86
C ARG A 124 2.44 -12.22 -1.81
N VAL A 125 3.30 -13.20 -1.51
CA VAL A 125 3.52 -14.34 -2.41
C VAL A 125 2.29 -15.26 -2.44
N ALA A 126 1.55 -15.39 -1.34
CA ALA A 126 0.28 -16.13 -1.30
C ALA A 126 -0.76 -15.51 -2.23
N VAL A 127 -0.86 -14.18 -2.29
CA VAL A 127 -1.75 -13.48 -3.24
C VAL A 127 -1.35 -13.75 -4.68
N GLU A 128 -0.06 -13.72 -5.02
CA GLU A 128 0.45 -14.07 -6.36
C GLU A 128 0.14 -15.53 -6.72
N CYS A 129 0.17 -16.43 -5.74
CA CYS A 129 -0.27 -17.82 -5.88
C CYS A 129 -1.79 -18.01 -5.87
N LYS A 130 -2.58 -16.93 -5.78
CA LYS A 130 -4.06 -16.96 -5.61
C LYS A 130 -4.54 -17.76 -4.39
N LYS A 131 -3.68 -17.92 -3.37
CA LYS A 131 -4.01 -18.54 -2.08
C LYS A 131 -4.49 -17.46 -1.10
N TYR A 132 -5.68 -16.91 -1.37
CA TYR A 132 -6.19 -15.74 -0.64
C TYR A 132 -6.47 -16.04 0.84
N ASP A 133 -7.00 -17.22 1.18
CA ASP A 133 -7.21 -17.62 2.58
C ASP A 133 -5.91 -17.62 3.37
N LYS A 134 -4.83 -18.16 2.78
CA LYS A 134 -3.50 -18.15 3.41
C LYS A 134 -3.00 -16.73 3.66
N ALA A 135 -3.26 -15.80 2.73
CA ALA A 135 -2.90 -14.40 2.91
C ALA A 135 -3.72 -13.76 4.05
N VAL A 136 -5.03 -14.03 4.11
CA VAL A 136 -5.91 -13.57 5.20
C VAL A 136 -5.43 -14.09 6.55
N ASP A 137 -5.23 -15.41 6.69
CA ASP A 137 -4.79 -16.04 7.94
C ASP A 137 -3.44 -15.46 8.41
N THR A 138 -2.53 -15.21 7.47
CA THR A 138 -1.22 -14.64 7.78
C THR A 138 -1.35 -13.19 8.26
N ILE A 139 -2.23 -12.37 7.66
CA ILE A 139 -2.49 -11.02 8.15
C ILE A 139 -3.15 -11.04 9.53
N ILE A 140 -4.13 -11.93 9.76
CA ILE A 140 -4.78 -12.09 11.08
C ILE A 140 -3.72 -12.43 12.14
N GLU A 141 -2.79 -13.32 11.83
CA GLU A 141 -1.66 -13.63 12.72
C GLU A 141 -0.76 -12.42 12.95
N MET A 142 -0.46 -11.64 11.91
CA MET A 142 0.32 -10.40 12.06
C MET A 142 -0.38 -9.39 12.98
N PHE A 143 -1.71 -9.29 12.93
CA PHE A 143 -2.53 -8.46 13.82
C PHE A 143 -2.60 -9.02 15.24
N ARG A 144 -2.63 -10.34 15.42
CA ARG A 144 -2.52 -10.98 16.74
C ARG A 144 -1.18 -10.63 17.40
N LEU A 145 -0.09 -10.78 16.66
CA LEU A 145 1.26 -10.45 17.11
C LEU A 145 1.45 -8.95 17.35
N ASN A 146 0.86 -8.10 16.50
CA ASN A 146 0.97 -6.63 16.57
C ASN A 146 -0.34 -5.93 16.16
N PRO A 147 -1.24 -5.68 17.11
CA PRO A 147 -2.51 -4.99 16.87
C PRO A 147 -2.36 -3.60 16.25
N GLN A 148 -1.26 -2.89 16.53
CA GLN A 148 -1.00 -1.52 16.05
C GLN A 148 -0.65 -1.45 14.55
N ASP A 149 -0.55 -2.59 13.87
CA ASP A 149 -0.30 -2.70 12.45
C ASP A 149 0.85 -1.82 11.90
N PRO A 150 2.08 -1.98 12.45
CA PRO A 150 3.24 -1.21 12.00
C PRO A 150 3.61 -1.48 10.53
N MET A 151 3.08 -2.55 9.95
CA MET A 151 3.34 -3.00 8.58
C MET A 151 2.18 -2.67 7.61
N GLN A 152 1.18 -1.90 8.05
CA GLN A 152 0.03 -1.42 7.24
C GLN A 152 -0.75 -2.52 6.51
N GLN A 153 -0.93 -3.69 7.12
CA GLN A 153 -1.73 -4.79 6.59
C GLN A 153 -3.24 -4.51 6.60
N HIS A 154 -3.72 -3.52 7.36
CA HIS A 154 -5.10 -3.03 7.32
C HIS A 154 -5.53 -2.62 5.89
N LYS A 155 -4.59 -2.22 5.04
CA LYS A 155 -4.87 -1.80 3.65
C LYS A 155 -5.25 -2.97 2.75
N TRP A 156 -4.78 -4.18 3.06
CA TRP A 156 -4.99 -5.37 2.23
C TRP A 156 -6.06 -6.29 2.80
N LEU A 157 -6.16 -6.39 4.14
CA LEU A 157 -7.05 -7.35 4.79
C LEU A 157 -8.51 -7.24 4.34
N PRO A 158 -9.17 -6.07 4.32
CA PRO A 158 -10.58 -5.98 3.96
C PRO A 158 -10.86 -6.42 2.52
N THR A 159 -9.96 -6.09 1.61
CA THR A 159 -10.06 -6.50 0.21
C THR A 159 -9.90 -8.01 0.07
N LEU A 160 -8.97 -8.61 0.81
CA LEU A 160 -8.78 -10.06 0.84
C LEU A 160 -9.96 -10.80 1.51
N LEU A 161 -10.57 -10.21 2.53
CA LEU A 161 -11.79 -10.72 3.14
C LEU A 161 -12.96 -10.70 2.15
N CYS A 162 -13.13 -9.62 1.38
CA CYS A 162 -14.11 -9.59 0.29
C CYS A 162 -13.83 -10.68 -0.76
N ARG A 163 -12.55 -10.85 -1.13
CA ARG A 163 -12.13 -11.87 -2.11
C ARG A 163 -12.35 -13.32 -1.63
N THR A 164 -12.31 -13.55 -0.33
CA THR A 164 -12.64 -14.84 0.32
C THR A 164 -14.11 -14.93 0.72
N LYS A 165 -14.96 -13.99 0.28
CA LYS A 165 -16.41 -13.91 0.55
C LYS A 165 -16.76 -13.76 2.04
N ARG A 166 -15.81 -13.33 2.86
CA ARG A 166 -16.00 -12.98 4.27
C ARG A 166 -16.46 -11.53 4.42
N TYR A 167 -17.60 -11.21 3.80
CA TYR A 167 -18.07 -9.83 3.68
C TYR A 167 -18.42 -9.18 5.03
N ALA A 168 -19.03 -9.93 5.95
CA ALA A 168 -19.35 -9.42 7.29
C ALA A 168 -18.09 -9.03 8.08
N ASP A 169 -17.06 -9.87 8.00
CA ASP A 169 -15.76 -9.63 8.63
C ASP A 169 -15.06 -8.41 8.01
N ALA A 170 -15.11 -8.28 6.68
CA ALA A 170 -14.58 -7.13 5.97
C ALA A 170 -15.28 -5.82 6.39
N LEU A 171 -16.61 -5.83 6.47
CA LEU A 171 -17.40 -4.66 6.85
C LEU A 171 -17.13 -4.26 8.30
N TYR A 172 -17.13 -5.21 9.22
CA TYR A 172 -16.79 -4.96 10.63
C TYR A 172 -15.41 -4.33 10.77
N PHE A 173 -14.40 -4.92 10.12
CA PHE A 173 -13.03 -4.41 10.17
C PHE A 173 -12.94 -3.00 9.58
N CYS A 174 -13.58 -2.74 8.44
CA CYS A 174 -13.62 -1.40 7.86
C CYS A 174 -14.29 -0.38 8.79
N GLN A 175 -15.44 -0.73 9.38
CA GLN A 175 -16.18 0.14 10.30
C GLN A 175 -15.32 0.50 11.51
N LEU A 176 -14.61 -0.46 12.11
CA LEU A 176 -13.71 -0.21 13.23
C LEU A 176 -12.64 0.84 12.88
N PHE A 177 -11.96 0.70 11.75
CA PHE A 177 -10.91 1.63 11.33
C PHE A 177 -11.45 3.03 10.99
N ILE A 178 -12.65 3.08 10.38
CA ILE A 178 -13.35 4.35 10.13
C ILE A 178 -13.78 5.00 11.45
N ASP A 179 -14.28 4.24 12.41
CA ASP A 179 -14.70 4.74 13.73
C ASP A 179 -13.54 5.31 14.53
N ILE A 180 -12.35 4.68 14.46
CA ILE A 180 -11.11 5.23 15.04
C ILE A 180 -10.75 6.56 14.38
N PHE A 181 -10.77 6.62 13.04
CA PHE A 181 -10.48 7.85 12.30
C PHE A 181 -11.47 8.99 12.62
N LEU A 182 -12.75 8.66 12.78
CA LEU A 182 -13.79 9.61 13.13
C LEU A 182 -13.78 10.00 14.61
N SER A 183 -12.93 9.35 15.42
CA SER A 183 -12.85 9.53 16.87
C SER A 183 -14.13 9.10 17.60
N ARG A 184 -14.91 8.18 17.01
CA ARG A 184 -16.01 7.48 17.70
C ARG A 184 -15.48 6.51 18.75
N ILE A 185 -14.30 5.94 18.49
CA ILE A 185 -13.58 5.03 19.38
C ILE A 185 -12.15 5.56 19.51
N PRO A 186 -11.59 5.71 20.72
CA PRO A 186 -10.20 6.11 20.87
C PRO A 186 -9.27 4.98 20.43
N LEU A 187 -8.07 5.32 19.93
CA LEU A 187 -7.07 4.32 19.52
C LEU A 187 -6.71 3.35 20.67
N SER A 188 -6.77 3.81 21.92
CA SER A 188 -6.56 2.99 23.12
C SER A 188 -7.62 1.90 23.33
N ALA A 189 -8.78 2.03 22.68
CA ALA A 189 -9.86 1.05 22.72
C ALA A 189 -9.86 0.12 21.49
N LEU A 190 -8.72 0.00 20.79
CA LEU A 190 -8.55 -0.97 19.73
C LEU A 190 -8.81 -2.39 20.29
N PRO A 191 -9.75 -3.17 19.70
CA PRO A 191 -10.03 -4.53 20.16
C PRO A 191 -8.78 -5.42 20.15
N PRO A 192 -8.75 -6.48 20.98
CA PRO A 192 -7.71 -7.50 20.92
C PRO A 192 -7.48 -8.00 19.49
N GLY A 193 -6.21 -8.21 19.13
CA GLY A 193 -5.84 -8.58 17.76
C GLY A 193 -6.13 -7.50 16.73
N GLY A 194 -6.19 -6.22 17.11
CA GLY A 194 -6.26 -5.09 16.18
C GLY A 194 -7.52 -5.04 15.31
N GLY A 195 -8.61 -5.65 15.78
CA GLY A 195 -9.85 -5.79 15.01
C GLY A 195 -9.92 -7.03 14.11
N ALA A 196 -8.87 -7.85 14.05
CA ALA A 196 -8.88 -9.12 13.31
C ALA A 196 -9.62 -10.26 14.04
N GLN A 197 -10.05 -10.02 15.28
CA GLN A 197 -11.06 -10.82 15.97
C GLN A 197 -12.45 -10.30 15.59
N PHE A 198 -12.93 -10.75 14.44
CA PHE A 198 -14.13 -10.19 13.82
C PHE A 198 -15.38 -10.32 14.70
N ARG A 199 -16.25 -9.31 14.61
CA ARG A 199 -17.58 -9.29 15.25
C ARG A 199 -18.63 -8.93 14.21
N ALA A 200 -19.89 -8.94 14.61
CA ALA A 200 -20.97 -8.48 13.74
C ALA A 200 -20.77 -6.99 13.37
N PRO A 201 -20.92 -6.62 12.09
CA PRO A 201 -20.89 -5.22 11.68
C PRO A 201 -22.07 -4.44 12.26
N ARG A 202 -21.86 -3.15 12.51
CA ARG A 202 -22.93 -2.23 12.90
C ARG A 202 -23.83 -1.94 11.70
N ARG A 203 -25.06 -1.52 11.99
CA ARG A 203 -26.11 -1.25 10.98
C ARG A 203 -26.54 0.21 10.92
N ASP A 204 -26.15 1.03 11.89
CA ASP A 204 -26.43 2.46 11.86
C ASP A 204 -25.52 3.16 10.85
N LEU A 205 -26.05 4.20 10.20
CA LEU A 205 -25.31 4.97 9.22
C LEU A 205 -24.42 6.02 9.91
N TYR A 206 -23.37 6.46 9.20
CA TYR A 206 -22.62 7.66 9.61
C TYR A 206 -23.45 8.92 9.35
N THR A 207 -23.31 9.92 10.22
CA THR A 207 -23.95 11.22 10.05
C THR A 207 -23.39 11.96 8.83
N GLU A 208 -24.06 13.00 8.36
CA GLU A 208 -23.59 13.77 7.20
C GLU A 208 -22.22 14.41 7.44
N ASP A 209 -21.97 14.92 8.65
CA ASP A 209 -20.68 15.50 9.05
C ASP A 209 -19.54 14.47 9.03
N GLU A 210 -19.82 13.26 9.50
CA GLU A 210 -18.87 12.14 9.48
C GLU A 210 -18.58 11.69 8.05
N GLN A 211 -19.62 11.57 7.21
CA GLN A 211 -19.45 11.28 5.78
C GLN A 211 -18.59 12.35 5.10
N ALA A 212 -18.73 13.63 5.49
CA ALA A 212 -17.89 14.71 4.99
C ALA A 212 -16.42 14.58 5.42
N ARG A 213 -16.12 13.98 6.57
CA ARG A 213 -14.76 13.65 7.02
C ARG A 213 -14.21 12.39 6.35
N MET A 214 -15.04 11.38 6.14
CA MET A 214 -14.65 10.11 5.49
C MET A 214 -14.07 10.33 4.09
N LYS A 215 -14.46 11.40 3.38
CA LYS A 215 -13.96 11.71 2.03
C LYS A 215 -12.44 11.93 1.94
N ILE A 216 -11.74 12.15 3.06
CA ILE A 216 -10.28 12.27 3.09
C ILE A 216 -9.60 11.06 3.73
N TYR A 217 -10.36 10.01 4.08
CA TYR A 217 -9.83 8.81 4.73
C TYR A 217 -9.32 7.77 3.72
N GLU A 218 -8.74 6.69 4.22
CA GLU A 218 -8.06 5.64 3.45
C GLU A 218 -9.05 4.97 2.49
N SER A 219 -8.84 5.22 1.20
CA SER A 219 -9.77 4.79 0.15
C SER A 219 -9.90 3.28 0.05
N THR A 220 -8.85 2.52 0.34
CA THR A 220 -8.87 1.04 0.31
C THR A 220 -9.89 0.47 1.31
N ILE A 221 -9.98 1.07 2.50
CA ILE A 221 -10.97 0.72 3.53
C ILE A 221 -12.38 1.05 3.05
N LEU A 222 -12.59 2.27 2.53
CA LEU A 222 -13.92 2.73 2.09
C LEU A 222 -14.45 1.93 0.90
N TYR A 223 -13.61 1.65 -0.10
CA TYR A 223 -13.98 0.83 -1.25
C TYR A 223 -14.26 -0.62 -0.85
N SER A 224 -13.50 -1.18 0.09
CA SER A 224 -13.76 -2.53 0.60
C SER A 224 -15.06 -2.58 1.41
N ALA A 225 -15.36 -1.54 2.20
CA ALA A 225 -16.64 -1.43 2.93
C ALA A 225 -17.83 -1.36 1.96
N ALA A 226 -17.70 -0.60 0.87
CA ALA A 226 -18.73 -0.51 -0.16
C ALA A 226 -19.01 -1.88 -0.82
N LEU A 227 -17.96 -2.62 -1.21
CA LEU A 227 -18.11 -3.98 -1.76
C LEU A 227 -18.73 -4.94 -0.75
N ALA A 228 -18.22 -4.96 0.48
CA ALA A 228 -18.71 -5.85 1.53
C ALA A 228 -20.19 -5.61 1.81
N THR A 229 -20.59 -4.35 1.98
CA THR A 229 -21.98 -3.98 2.23
C THR A 229 -22.87 -4.33 1.04
N PHE A 230 -22.41 -4.10 -0.19
CA PHE A 230 -23.17 -4.45 -1.39
C PHE A 230 -23.40 -5.96 -1.51
N HIS A 231 -22.41 -6.80 -1.22
CA HIS A 231 -22.61 -8.25 -1.25
C HIS A 231 -23.51 -8.76 -0.12
N MET A 232 -23.56 -8.07 1.03
CA MET A 232 -24.41 -8.45 2.15
C MET A 232 -25.87 -8.00 1.99
N SER A 233 -26.07 -6.77 1.53
CA SER A 233 -27.36 -6.07 1.60
C SER A 233 -27.83 -5.50 0.25
N GLY A 234 -27.06 -5.73 -0.82
CA GLY A 234 -27.33 -5.20 -2.15
C GLY A 234 -27.13 -3.68 -2.25
N ASP A 235 -27.83 -3.09 -3.20
CA ASP A 235 -27.88 -1.64 -3.38
C ASP A 235 -28.77 -0.98 -2.32
N CYS A 236 -28.16 -0.53 -1.23
CA CYS A 236 -28.83 0.07 -0.09
C CYS A 236 -28.18 1.41 0.26
N GLN A 237 -28.79 2.15 1.20
CA GLN A 237 -28.28 3.46 1.61
C GLN A 237 -26.84 3.38 2.15
N GLU A 238 -26.51 2.30 2.88
CA GLU A 238 -25.18 2.08 3.45
C GLU A 238 -24.12 1.81 2.38
N SER A 239 -24.39 0.92 1.43
CA SER A 239 -23.43 0.61 0.35
C SER A 239 -23.18 1.82 -0.54
N ARG A 240 -24.23 2.60 -0.85
CA ARG A 240 -24.11 3.87 -1.58
C ARG A 240 -23.32 4.94 -0.82
N MET A 241 -23.52 5.05 0.50
CA MET A 241 -22.76 5.98 1.36
C MET A 241 -21.26 5.68 1.29
N TYR A 242 -20.85 4.43 1.49
CA TYR A 242 -19.44 4.04 1.42
C TYR A 242 -18.86 4.26 0.02
N LEU A 243 -19.60 3.88 -1.03
CA LEU A 243 -19.15 4.09 -2.42
C LEU A 243 -18.92 5.58 -2.72
N ARG A 244 -19.83 6.46 -2.29
CA ARG A 244 -19.72 7.91 -2.46
C ARG A 244 -18.50 8.47 -1.72
N ALA A 245 -18.27 8.05 -0.48
CA ALA A 245 -17.11 8.46 0.30
C ALA A 245 -15.80 7.98 -0.35
N ALA A 246 -15.76 6.73 -0.81
CA ALA A 246 -14.61 6.12 -1.47
C ALA A 246 -14.26 6.82 -2.80
N ALA A 247 -15.28 7.13 -3.61
CA ALA A 247 -15.14 7.85 -4.87
C ALA A 247 -14.52 9.25 -4.68
N LYS A 248 -14.90 9.94 -3.60
CA LYS A 248 -14.31 11.24 -3.24
C LYS A 248 -12.90 11.10 -2.68
N ALA A 249 -12.62 10.08 -1.88
CA ALA A 249 -11.31 9.83 -1.28
C ALA A 249 -10.25 9.48 -2.32
N ASN A 250 -10.59 8.63 -3.29
CA ASN A 250 -9.70 8.31 -4.40
C ASN A 250 -10.51 8.07 -5.69
N PRO A 251 -10.72 9.10 -6.52
CA PRO A 251 -11.52 8.99 -7.73
C PRO A 251 -10.87 8.12 -8.81
N VAL A 252 -9.56 7.86 -8.72
CA VAL A 252 -8.81 7.09 -9.73
C VAL A 252 -9.31 5.65 -9.81
N VAL A 253 -9.67 5.05 -8.67
CA VAL A 253 -10.16 3.66 -8.60
C VAL A 253 -11.46 3.52 -9.39
N LEU A 254 -12.51 4.26 -9.02
CA LEU A 254 -13.81 4.18 -9.69
C LEU A 254 -13.74 4.65 -11.15
N THR A 255 -12.91 5.66 -11.47
CA THR A 255 -12.68 6.06 -12.87
C THR A 255 -12.14 4.90 -13.71
N LYS A 256 -11.12 4.18 -13.22
CA LYS A 256 -10.52 3.06 -13.96
C LYS A 256 -11.50 1.90 -14.13
N ILE A 257 -12.29 1.62 -13.10
CA ILE A 257 -13.37 0.62 -13.12
C ILE A 257 -14.39 0.99 -14.19
N LEU A 258 -14.99 2.18 -14.13
CA LEU A 258 -16.03 2.62 -15.08
C LEU A 258 -15.55 2.67 -16.53
N LYS A 259 -14.25 2.94 -16.75
CA LYS A 259 -13.62 2.88 -18.09
C LYS A 259 -13.25 1.46 -18.53
N LYS A 260 -13.58 0.43 -17.75
CA LYS A 260 -13.20 -0.98 -17.98
C LYS A 260 -11.70 -1.15 -18.27
N THR A 261 -10.87 -0.41 -17.54
CA THR A 261 -9.42 -0.48 -17.70
C THR A 261 -8.94 -1.86 -17.29
N LYS A 262 -8.02 -2.48 -18.04
CA LYS A 262 -7.48 -3.80 -17.68
C LYS A 262 -6.89 -3.79 -16.25
N ARG A 263 -7.13 -4.87 -15.50
CA ARG A 263 -6.50 -5.14 -14.21
C ARG A 263 -4.97 -4.97 -14.31
N PRO A 264 -4.32 -4.23 -13.39
CA PRO A 264 -2.88 -4.18 -13.33
C PRO A 264 -2.26 -5.58 -13.17
N GLU A 265 -1.19 -5.87 -13.90
CA GLU A 265 -0.51 -7.17 -13.84
C GLU A 265 0.44 -7.28 -12.64
N PHE A 266 0.99 -6.15 -12.21
CA PHE A 266 1.97 -6.06 -11.12
C PHE A 266 1.63 -4.89 -10.20
N LEU A 267 2.12 -4.95 -8.96
CA LEU A 267 2.09 -3.83 -8.02
C LEU A 267 2.89 -2.62 -8.54
N ASP A 268 2.49 -1.42 -8.11
CA ASP A 268 3.25 -0.21 -8.43
C ASP A 268 4.60 -0.20 -7.70
N SER A 269 5.60 0.40 -8.34
CA SER A 269 6.97 0.49 -7.82
C SER A 269 7.29 1.87 -7.24
N SER A 270 6.37 2.82 -7.33
CA SER A 270 6.53 4.18 -6.85
C SER A 270 6.49 4.23 -5.32
N ALA A 271 6.96 5.36 -4.79
CA ALA A 271 6.70 5.72 -3.40
C ALA A 271 5.19 5.78 -3.19
N ARG A 272 4.72 5.25 -2.05
CA ARG A 272 3.31 5.34 -1.66
C ARG A 272 3.08 6.71 -1.02
N SER A 273 1.94 7.30 -1.35
CA SER A 273 1.43 8.50 -0.71
C SER A 273 -0.06 8.27 -0.48
N TYR A 274 -0.58 8.78 0.63
CA TYR A 274 -1.94 8.54 1.06
C TYR A 274 -2.96 8.86 -0.04
N ASN A 275 -3.82 7.89 -0.39
CA ASN A 275 -4.82 8.00 -1.46
C ASN A 275 -4.26 8.40 -2.84
N SER A 276 -3.01 8.03 -3.11
CA SER A 276 -2.36 8.33 -4.39
C SER A 276 -2.88 7.47 -5.55
N PRO A 277 -2.54 7.82 -6.80
CA PRO A 277 -2.76 6.93 -7.94
C PRO A 277 -2.04 5.58 -7.82
N ALA A 278 -0.95 5.50 -7.06
CA ALA A 278 -0.24 4.25 -6.79
C ALA A 278 -1.02 3.35 -5.82
N ASP A 279 -1.64 3.93 -4.78
CA ASP A 279 -2.54 3.20 -3.88
C ASP A 279 -3.76 2.66 -4.66
N ALA A 280 -4.33 3.47 -5.56
CA ALA A 280 -5.40 3.02 -6.45
C ALA A 280 -4.97 1.87 -7.36
N HIS A 281 -3.71 1.90 -7.84
CA HIS A 281 -3.15 0.85 -8.67
C HIS A 281 -3.01 -0.47 -7.90
N ASP A 282 -2.45 -0.42 -6.69
CA ASP A 282 -2.29 -1.62 -5.84
C ASP A 282 -3.66 -2.18 -5.40
N TYR A 283 -4.62 -1.30 -5.07
CA TYR A 283 -6.00 -1.72 -4.77
C TYR A 283 -6.66 -2.44 -5.95
N LEU A 284 -6.54 -1.90 -7.16
CA LEU A 284 -7.10 -2.52 -8.36
C LEU A 284 -6.34 -3.79 -8.76
N TRP A 285 -5.03 -3.85 -8.56
CA TRP A 285 -4.27 -5.09 -8.73
C TRP A 285 -4.86 -6.21 -7.87
N LEU A 286 -5.37 -5.90 -6.68
CA LEU A 286 -5.96 -6.87 -5.77
C LEU A 286 -7.48 -7.08 -5.92
N SER A 287 -8.25 -6.10 -6.38
CA SER A 287 -9.73 -6.13 -6.32
C SER A 287 -10.45 -5.98 -7.65
N HIS A 288 -9.75 -5.66 -8.75
CA HIS A 288 -10.40 -5.22 -10.00
C HIS A 288 -11.51 -6.17 -10.48
N ASP A 289 -11.28 -7.48 -10.48
CA ASP A 289 -12.26 -8.49 -10.91
C ASP A 289 -13.51 -8.54 -10.03
N LEU A 290 -13.42 -8.22 -8.73
CA LEU A 290 -14.59 -8.12 -7.84
C LEU A 290 -15.53 -7.00 -8.31
N TRP A 291 -14.97 -5.89 -8.79
CA TRP A 291 -15.74 -4.78 -9.36
C TRP A 291 -16.30 -5.06 -10.75
N MET A 292 -15.76 -6.07 -11.46
CA MET A 292 -16.23 -6.47 -12.78
C MET A 292 -17.31 -7.55 -12.73
N GLU A 293 -17.66 -8.06 -11.54
CA GLU A 293 -18.78 -8.97 -11.37
C GLU A 293 -20.08 -8.32 -11.89
N LYS A 294 -20.94 -9.10 -12.56
CA LYS A 294 -22.09 -8.58 -13.30
C LYS A 294 -23.00 -7.72 -12.44
N GLU A 295 -23.28 -8.16 -11.22
CA GLU A 295 -24.17 -7.48 -10.27
C GLU A 295 -23.56 -6.18 -9.75
N VAL A 296 -22.28 -6.23 -9.36
CA VAL A 296 -21.52 -5.04 -8.91
C VAL A 296 -21.41 -4.02 -10.04
N TRP A 297 -21.08 -4.47 -11.25
CA TRP A 297 -21.01 -3.61 -12.43
C TRP A 297 -22.36 -2.96 -12.76
N SER A 298 -23.45 -3.72 -12.69
CA SER A 298 -24.80 -3.21 -12.90
C SER A 298 -25.16 -2.16 -11.85
N TRP A 299 -24.80 -2.39 -10.60
CA TRP A 299 -25.00 -1.43 -9.51
C TRP A 299 -24.24 -0.13 -9.75
N LEU A 300 -22.97 -0.19 -10.13
CA LEU A 300 -22.17 1.00 -10.42
C LEU A 300 -22.75 1.86 -11.55
N ASN A 301 -23.45 1.26 -12.52
CA ASN A 301 -24.07 1.95 -13.65
C ASN A 301 -25.54 2.31 -13.42
N SER A 302 -26.11 1.93 -12.28
CA SER A 302 -27.50 2.27 -11.93
C SER A 302 -27.66 3.73 -11.52
N GLU A 303 -28.89 4.25 -11.62
CA GLU A 303 -29.22 5.62 -11.25
C GLU A 303 -28.98 5.90 -9.75
N SER A 304 -29.11 4.88 -8.91
CA SER A 304 -28.90 4.99 -7.45
C SER A 304 -27.43 5.29 -7.10
N SER A 305 -26.47 4.90 -7.95
CA SER A 305 -25.04 5.18 -7.79
C SER A 305 -24.58 6.46 -8.51
N SER A 306 -25.52 7.26 -9.03
CA SER A 306 -25.22 8.49 -9.78
C SER A 306 -24.37 9.49 -9.00
N ASP A 307 -24.56 9.61 -7.68
CA ASP A 307 -23.76 10.50 -6.83
C ASP A 307 -22.27 10.13 -6.81
N ALA A 308 -21.96 8.83 -6.77
CA ALA A 308 -20.59 8.35 -6.80
C ALA A 308 -19.96 8.55 -8.19
N GLN A 309 -20.74 8.36 -9.26
CA GLN A 309 -20.29 8.70 -10.61
C GLN A 309 -20.05 10.21 -10.76
N GLN A 310 -20.92 11.05 -10.22
CA GLN A 310 -20.78 12.50 -10.27
C GLN A 310 -19.51 12.96 -9.55
N ALA A 311 -19.13 12.29 -8.45
CA ALA A 311 -17.89 12.57 -7.72
C ALA A 311 -16.62 12.31 -8.54
N VAL A 312 -16.67 11.48 -9.60
CA VAL A 312 -15.52 11.17 -10.45
C VAL A 312 -15.56 11.85 -11.82
N ARG A 313 -16.73 12.34 -12.25
CA ARG A 313 -16.89 13.11 -13.49
C ARG A 313 -16.08 14.41 -13.42
N LYS A 314 -15.27 14.64 -14.44
CA LYS A 314 -14.41 15.84 -14.51
C LYS A 314 -15.14 17.02 -15.13
N SER A 315 -14.71 18.22 -14.76
CA SER A 315 -15.10 19.46 -15.43
C SER A 315 -13.98 19.96 -16.33
N CYS A 316 -14.35 20.69 -17.38
CA CYS A 316 -13.39 21.29 -18.29
C CYS A 316 -12.54 22.31 -17.54
N THR A 317 -11.22 22.16 -17.60
CA THR A 317 -10.28 23.04 -16.87
C THR A 317 -10.21 24.46 -17.44
N ARG A 318 -10.71 24.69 -18.67
CA ARG A 318 -10.70 26.01 -19.30
C ARG A 318 -11.60 26.99 -18.51
N PRO A 319 -11.07 28.16 -18.09
CA PRO A 319 -11.88 29.21 -17.48
C PRO A 319 -13.04 29.62 -18.40
N GLY A 320 -14.25 29.69 -17.84
CA GLY A 320 -15.46 30.12 -18.55
C GLY A 320 -16.19 29.05 -19.37
N CYS A 321 -15.69 27.81 -19.47
CA CYS A 321 -16.44 26.72 -20.12
C CYS A 321 -17.41 26.05 -19.16
N GLY A 322 -16.94 25.60 -17.99
CA GLY A 322 -17.78 24.98 -16.96
C GLY A 322 -18.44 23.64 -17.35
N LEU A 323 -18.25 23.14 -18.57
CA LEU A 323 -18.85 21.88 -19.02
C LEU A 323 -18.35 20.71 -18.16
N GLN A 324 -19.26 19.85 -17.75
CA GLN A 324 -18.98 18.63 -17.00
C GLN A 324 -19.16 17.41 -17.91
N GLU A 325 -18.33 16.38 -17.71
CA GLU A 325 -18.47 15.08 -18.37
C GLU A 325 -19.88 14.51 -18.14
N ARG A 326 -20.49 13.94 -19.20
CA ARG A 326 -21.73 13.17 -19.08
C ARG A 326 -21.42 11.75 -18.66
N GLU A 327 -20.41 11.17 -19.28
CA GLU A 327 -19.87 9.84 -18.97
C GLU A 327 -18.44 9.96 -18.42
N VAL A 328 -18.09 9.09 -17.48
CA VAL A 328 -16.81 9.17 -16.78
C VAL A 328 -15.64 8.97 -17.74
N GLY A 329 -14.79 9.99 -17.87
CA GLY A 329 -13.61 9.94 -18.71
C GLY A 329 -13.87 10.20 -20.20
N GLU A 330 -15.00 10.84 -20.53
CA GLU A 330 -15.32 11.41 -21.85
C GLU A 330 -14.31 12.49 -22.26
N PHE A 331 -13.84 13.33 -21.32
CA PHE A 331 -12.95 14.44 -21.67
C PHE A 331 -11.51 13.95 -21.87
N PRO A 332 -10.88 14.29 -23.01
CA PRO A 332 -9.46 14.01 -23.20
C PRO A 332 -8.61 14.72 -22.15
N GLN A 333 -7.65 13.98 -21.61
CA GLN A 333 -6.61 14.56 -20.76
C GLN A 333 -5.50 15.17 -21.61
N CYS A 334 -4.82 16.18 -21.08
CA CYS A 334 -3.63 16.73 -21.74
C CYS A 334 -2.59 15.62 -21.93
N SER A 335 -2.16 15.37 -23.18
CA SER A 335 -1.23 14.29 -23.51
C SER A 335 0.15 14.42 -22.86
N GLY A 336 0.56 15.66 -22.54
CA GLY A 336 1.83 15.93 -21.87
C GLY A 336 1.79 15.66 -20.37
N CYS A 337 1.00 16.45 -19.63
CA CYS A 337 0.98 16.38 -18.17
C CYS A 337 -0.04 15.38 -17.61
N GLN A 338 -1.11 15.03 -18.34
CA GLN A 338 -2.21 14.15 -17.90
C GLN A 338 -2.90 14.57 -16.59
N THR A 339 -2.70 15.82 -16.13
CA THR A 339 -3.30 16.33 -14.89
C THR A 339 -4.63 17.04 -15.16
N VAL A 340 -4.69 17.82 -16.24
CA VAL A 340 -5.90 18.57 -16.65
C VAL A 340 -6.70 17.83 -17.72
N SER A 341 -8.00 18.13 -17.80
CA SER A 341 -8.93 17.54 -18.77
C SER A 341 -9.75 18.64 -19.44
N TYR A 342 -9.97 18.52 -20.75
CA TYR A 342 -10.69 19.51 -21.55
C TYR A 342 -11.82 18.83 -22.31
N CYS A 343 -12.99 19.48 -22.40
CA CYS A 343 -14.10 18.94 -23.16
C CYS A 343 -13.81 18.80 -24.66
N THR A 344 -13.01 19.72 -25.21
CA THR A 344 -12.63 19.72 -26.64
C THR A 344 -11.19 20.18 -26.84
N PRO A 345 -10.55 19.79 -27.96
CA PRO A 345 -9.24 20.34 -28.34
C PRO A 345 -9.25 21.87 -28.49
N GLY A 346 -10.39 22.46 -28.85
CA GLY A 346 -10.57 23.92 -28.89
C GLY A 346 -10.39 24.57 -27.52
N CYS A 347 -10.95 23.96 -26.46
CA CYS A 347 -10.76 24.44 -25.10
C CYS A 347 -9.31 24.31 -24.62
N GLN A 348 -8.63 23.21 -24.99
CA GLN A 348 -7.21 23.03 -24.69
C GLN A 348 -6.34 24.11 -25.36
N LYS A 349 -6.56 24.38 -26.66
CA LYS A 349 -5.84 25.44 -27.40
C LYS A 349 -6.09 26.82 -26.79
N GLY A 350 -7.33 27.11 -26.39
CA GLY A 350 -7.70 28.37 -25.75
C GLY A 350 -7.03 28.59 -24.38
N ASP A 351 -6.85 27.54 -23.58
CA ASP A 351 -6.19 27.61 -22.25
C ASP A 351 -4.66 27.42 -22.32
N TRP A 352 -4.10 27.09 -23.50
CA TRP A 352 -2.69 26.68 -23.64
C TRP A 352 -1.70 27.71 -23.11
N LYS A 353 -1.93 29.01 -23.33
CA LYS A 353 -1.05 30.08 -22.82
C LYS A 353 -0.91 30.04 -21.30
N ARG A 354 -2.00 29.71 -20.58
CA ARG A 354 -2.03 29.59 -19.12
C ARG A 354 -1.50 28.24 -18.65
N HIS A 355 -1.88 27.16 -19.32
CA HIS A 355 -1.54 25.80 -18.89
C HIS A 355 -0.09 25.37 -19.22
N LYS A 356 0.53 25.93 -20.28
CA LYS A 356 1.85 25.51 -20.76
C LYS A 356 2.95 25.50 -19.68
N PRO A 357 3.09 26.51 -18.81
CA PRO A 357 4.06 26.49 -17.72
C PRO A 357 3.86 25.29 -16.79
N ASP A 358 2.64 25.09 -16.29
CA ASP A 358 2.28 23.99 -15.39
C ASP A 358 2.49 22.63 -16.07
N CYS A 359 2.13 22.52 -17.34
CA CYS A 359 2.31 21.31 -18.12
C CYS A 359 3.80 20.92 -18.23
N THR A 360 4.66 21.91 -18.47
CA THR A 360 6.11 21.72 -18.57
C THR A 360 6.70 21.32 -17.22
N PHE A 361 6.27 21.97 -16.14
CA PHE A 361 6.67 21.65 -14.78
C PHE A 361 6.31 20.21 -14.41
N GLU A 362 5.05 19.80 -14.64
CA GLU A 362 4.61 18.43 -14.35
C GLU A 362 5.34 17.38 -15.18
N GLN A 363 5.64 17.66 -16.45
CA GLN A 363 6.44 16.78 -17.29
C GLN A 363 7.87 16.62 -16.75
N GLN A 364 8.50 17.72 -16.32
CA GLN A 364 9.82 17.71 -15.69
C GLN A 364 9.80 16.96 -14.35
N ALA A 365 8.80 17.20 -13.50
CA ALA A 365 8.64 16.49 -12.23
C ALA A 365 8.40 14.98 -12.45
N LYS A 366 7.63 14.60 -13.47
CA LYS A 366 7.45 13.18 -13.84
C LYS A 366 8.72 12.56 -14.40
N SER A 367 9.48 13.28 -15.23
CA SER A 367 10.75 12.79 -15.79
C SER A 367 11.79 12.60 -14.68
N MET A 368 11.87 13.54 -13.74
CA MET A 368 12.71 13.47 -12.53
C MET A 368 12.32 12.27 -11.66
N ARG A 369 11.04 12.15 -11.29
CA ARG A 369 10.54 11.00 -10.52
C ARG A 369 10.87 9.67 -11.18
N ARG A 370 10.72 9.59 -12.52
CA ARG A 370 11.09 8.41 -13.30
C ARG A 370 12.60 8.17 -13.34
N ALA A 371 13.43 9.21 -13.43
CA ALA A 371 14.88 9.10 -13.42
C ALA A 371 15.38 8.58 -12.06
N ILE A 372 14.91 9.19 -10.97
CA ILE A 372 15.17 8.76 -9.59
C ILE A 372 14.73 7.30 -9.37
N ALA A 373 13.50 6.96 -9.75
CA ALA A 373 12.98 5.59 -9.63
C ALA A 373 13.80 4.56 -10.44
N LYS A 374 14.42 4.98 -11.54
CA LYS A 374 15.27 4.13 -12.39
C LYS A 374 16.77 4.25 -12.07
N GLY A 375 17.16 4.96 -11.00
CA GLY A 375 18.55 5.19 -10.62
C GLY A 375 19.37 5.88 -11.71
N ARG A 376 18.74 6.67 -12.58
CA ARG A 376 19.40 7.45 -13.64
C ARG A 376 19.73 8.85 -13.11
N PRO A 377 20.78 9.51 -13.62
CA PRO A 377 21.07 10.90 -13.29
C PRO A 377 19.86 11.80 -13.62
N VAL A 378 19.58 12.74 -12.72
CA VAL A 378 18.49 13.70 -12.89
C VAL A 378 18.85 14.66 -14.03
N PRO A 379 17.93 14.97 -14.96
CA PRO A 379 18.20 15.91 -16.05
C PRO A 379 18.65 17.29 -15.54
N THR A 380 19.66 17.88 -16.17
CA THR A 380 20.19 19.21 -15.81
C THR A 380 19.15 20.32 -16.07
N GLY A 381 18.96 21.25 -15.14
CA GLY A 381 18.04 22.40 -15.28
C GLY A 381 16.62 22.19 -14.70
N THR A 382 16.35 21.08 -14.02
CA THR A 382 15.08 20.85 -13.32
C THR A 382 15.10 21.42 -11.89
N ILE A 383 14.03 22.14 -11.52
CA ILE A 383 13.82 22.68 -10.17
C ILE A 383 13.75 21.52 -9.17
N PRO A 384 14.50 21.54 -8.05
CA PRO A 384 14.42 20.51 -7.03
C PRO A 384 13.01 20.48 -6.45
N VAL A 385 12.32 19.35 -6.59
CA VAL A 385 11.12 19.07 -5.81
C VAL A 385 11.62 18.67 -4.43
N PHE A 386 11.57 19.62 -3.49
CA PHE A 386 11.82 19.36 -2.09
C PHE A 386 10.70 18.44 -1.57
N ALA A 387 10.97 17.14 -1.49
CA ALA A 387 10.32 16.34 -0.47
C ALA A 387 10.87 16.86 0.86
N ALA A 388 9.99 17.19 1.81
CA ALA A 388 10.38 17.51 3.18
C ALA A 388 10.90 16.24 3.87
N ASP A 389 12.06 15.76 3.42
CA ASP A 389 12.86 14.81 4.17
C ASP A 389 13.58 15.63 5.24
N PHE A 390 12.98 15.70 6.43
CA PHE A 390 13.68 16.18 7.62
C PHE A 390 14.78 15.18 7.96
N SER A 391 15.98 15.38 7.40
CA SER A 391 17.22 14.83 7.93
C SER A 391 17.96 15.93 8.68
N GLU A 392 18.32 15.69 9.94
CA GLU A 392 18.99 16.66 10.84
C GLU A 392 20.34 17.18 10.31
N ASN A 393 20.93 16.53 9.32
CA ASN A 393 22.12 17.04 8.65
C ASN A 393 21.71 17.77 7.37
N GLY A 394 21.65 19.09 7.48
CA GLY A 394 21.47 20.00 6.37
C GLY A 394 22.40 19.70 5.19
N ILE A 395 21.84 19.89 4.00
CA ILE A 395 22.44 19.94 2.66
C ILE A 395 23.98 19.81 2.64
N GLN A 396 24.49 18.64 2.22
CA GLN A 396 25.78 18.55 1.55
C GLN A 396 25.61 17.84 0.22
N GLY A 397 25.80 18.61 -0.87
CA GLY A 397 25.82 18.08 -2.22
C GLY A 397 27.09 17.27 -2.46
N CYS A 398 26.94 16.03 -2.91
CA CYS A 398 28.03 15.27 -3.50
C CYS A 398 27.75 15.01 -4.98
N VAL A 399 28.62 15.56 -5.82
CA VAL A 399 28.73 15.29 -7.25
C VAL A 399 29.38 13.92 -7.43
N LEU A 400 28.71 12.98 -8.12
CA LEU A 400 29.36 11.81 -8.71
C LEU A 400 28.80 11.50 -10.10
N ARG A 401 29.74 11.34 -11.05
CA ARG A 401 29.57 11.06 -12.49
C ARG A 401 29.15 9.59 -12.77
N PRO A 402 28.74 9.24 -14.02
CA PRO A 402 27.68 8.28 -14.27
C PRO A 402 28.15 6.87 -14.65
N SER A 403 27.34 5.85 -14.33
CA SER A 403 27.22 4.65 -15.17
C SER A 403 25.89 3.90 -14.96
N THR A 404 25.20 3.73 -16.10
CA THR A 404 24.31 2.62 -16.50
C THR A 404 23.15 2.15 -15.58
N LEU A 405 22.01 2.83 -15.76
CA LEU A 405 20.70 2.27 -16.16
C LEU A 405 20.22 0.93 -15.56
N CYS A 406 19.32 0.97 -14.56
CA CYS A 406 18.47 -0.18 -14.20
C CYS A 406 17.14 0.18 -13.49
N THR A 407 16.02 -0.18 -14.11
CA THR A 407 14.63 -0.28 -13.56
C THR A 407 14.51 -1.25 -12.39
N ARG A 408 13.70 -0.92 -11.37
CA ARG A 408 13.56 -1.65 -10.09
C ARG A 408 12.11 -2.08 -9.80
N ILE A 409 11.98 -3.16 -9.03
CA ILE A 409 10.78 -3.57 -8.27
C ILE A 409 11.02 -3.14 -6.80
N HIS A 410 10.05 -2.49 -6.14
CA HIS A 410 10.21 -1.84 -4.83
C HIS A 410 9.11 -2.20 -3.81
N PHE A 411 9.56 -2.55 -2.60
CA PHE A 411 8.81 -2.51 -1.34
C PHE A 411 9.24 -1.24 -0.58
N CYS A 412 8.30 -0.56 0.07
CA CYS A 412 8.57 0.59 0.92
C CYS A 412 7.72 0.50 2.19
N PHE A 413 8.41 0.45 3.33
CA PHE A 413 7.86 0.84 4.62
C PHE A 413 7.85 2.37 4.70
N LEU A 414 6.73 2.94 5.12
CA LEU A 414 6.67 4.31 5.65
C LEU A 414 7.05 4.29 7.13
N PRO A 415 7.68 5.33 7.68
CA PRO A 415 7.79 5.49 9.12
C PRO A 415 6.41 5.81 9.72
N LEU A 416 6.22 5.38 10.95
CA LEU A 416 5.07 5.69 11.81
C LEU A 416 4.85 7.21 11.85
N PHE A 417 3.64 7.66 11.49
CA PHE A 417 3.18 8.98 11.89
C PHE A 417 2.70 8.88 13.33
N THR A 418 3.42 9.52 14.26
CA THR A 418 2.83 9.92 15.54
C THR A 418 1.94 11.13 15.29
N LEU A 419 0.64 10.97 15.53
CA LEU A 419 -0.41 11.99 15.35
C LEU A 419 -0.42 13.03 16.48
N ASP A 420 0.75 13.54 16.88
CA ASP A 420 0.85 14.65 17.83
C ASP A 420 1.37 15.90 17.09
N THR A 421 0.57 16.50 16.23
CA THR A 421 0.80 17.89 15.74
C THR A 421 -0.35 18.46 14.89
N ILE A 422 -1.62 18.23 15.24
CA ILE A 422 -2.71 19.12 14.76
C ILE A 422 -3.72 19.34 15.89
N LEU A 423 -3.35 20.19 16.84
CA LEU A 423 -4.32 20.90 17.68
C LEU A 423 -4.08 22.40 17.46
N PRO A 424 -5.11 23.18 17.05
CA PRO A 424 -5.00 24.63 17.10
C PRO A 424 -4.96 25.04 18.57
N ARG A 425 -3.83 25.61 19.01
CA ARG A 425 -3.79 26.28 20.32
C ARG A 425 -4.70 27.49 20.27
N SER A 426 -5.79 27.43 21.01
CA SER A 426 -6.59 28.58 21.38
C SER A 426 -5.86 29.40 22.44
N ARG A 427 -5.33 30.56 22.06
CA ARG A 427 -5.49 31.88 22.69
C ARG A 427 -4.50 32.86 22.07
#